data_AF-A0A526YR45-F1
#
_entry.id   AF-A0A526YR45-F1
#
_cell.length_a   1.000
_cell.length_b   1.000
_cell.length_c   1.000
_cell.angle_alpha   90.00
_cell.angle_beta   90.00
_cell.angle_gamma   90.00
#
_symmetry.space_group_name_H-M   'P 1'
#
loop_
_entity.id
_entity.type
_entity.pdbx_description
1 polymer ?
#
loop_
_entity_poly.entity_id
_entity_poly.type
_entity_poly.pdbx_seq_one_letter_code
_entity_poly.pdbx_strand_id
1 'polypeptide(L)' 'MFENLQPAPADKILALIGLYRADPRPGKVDLGVGVYKDRDGKTPVMRAMREAERRLLQSQDTKTYLGL' A
#
# COMPACT_ATOMS: atom_id res chain seq x y z
N MET A 1 9.64 -30.62 -6.78
CA MET A 1 10.27 -29.49 -6.04
C MET A 1 9.26 -28.68 -5.21
N PHE A 2 8.03 -28.46 -5.67
CA PHE A 2 6.99 -27.76 -4.90
C PHE A 2 5.79 -28.66 -4.52
N GLU A 3 5.88 -29.99 -4.69
CA GLU A 3 4.73 -30.89 -4.45
C GLU A 3 4.24 -30.88 -2.99
N ASN A 4 5.11 -30.52 -2.05
CA ASN A 4 4.79 -30.44 -0.62
C ASN A 4 4.56 -29.00 -0.14
N LEU A 5 4.62 -28.00 -1.04
CA LEU A 5 4.42 -26.62 -0.65
C LEU A 5 2.93 -26.37 -0.39
N GLN A 6 2.58 -26.24 0.87
CA GLN A 6 1.24 -25.86 1.28
C GLN A 6 0.99 -24.39 0.94
N PRO A 7 -0.14 -24.05 0.30
CA PRO A 7 -0.50 -22.67 0.04
C PRO A 7 -0.57 -21.87 1.36
N ALA A 8 0.02 -20.68 1.35
CA ALA A 8 -0.19 -19.74 2.44
C ALA A 8 -1.67 -19.34 2.50
N PRO A 9 -2.22 -19.10 3.71
CA PRO A 9 -3.58 -18.61 3.83
C PRO A 9 -3.72 -17.26 3.13
N ALA A 10 -4.88 -17.05 2.50
CA ALA A 10 -5.18 -15.78 1.83
C ALA A 10 -5.20 -14.61 2.84
N ASP A 11 -4.77 -13.44 2.39
CA ASP A 11 -4.78 -12.23 3.20
C ASP A 11 -6.21 -11.80 3.53
N LYS A 12 -6.52 -11.72 4.83
CA LYS A 12 -7.83 -11.33 5.34
C LYS A 12 -8.20 -9.88 4.98
N ILE A 13 -7.23 -8.99 4.85
CA ILE A 13 -7.46 -7.60 4.42
C ILE A 13 -8.01 -7.59 2.99
N LEU A 14 -7.44 -8.40 2.10
CA LEU A 14 -7.92 -8.51 0.71
C LEU A 14 -9.36 -9.04 0.65
N ALA A 15 -9.70 -10.00 1.51
CA ALA A 15 -11.07 -10.51 1.61
C ALA A 15 -12.05 -9.41 2.05
N LEU A 16 -11.69 -8.62 3.07
CA LEU A 16 -12.51 -7.50 3.55
C LEU A 16 -12.69 -6.40 2.49
N ILE A 17 -11.63 -6.06 1.76
CA ILE A 17 -11.69 -5.11 0.63
C ILE A 17 -12.64 -5.65 -0.46
N GLY A 18 -12.61 -6.95 -0.73
CA GLY A 18 -13.51 -7.60 -1.68
C GLY A 18 -14.98 -7.49 -1.27
N LEU A 19 -15.30 -7.81 -0.02
CA LEU A 19 -16.65 -7.68 0.54
C LEU A 19 -17.15 -6.24 0.50
N TYR A 20 -16.31 -5.28 0.90
CA TYR A 20 -16.66 -3.86 0.84
C TYR A 20 -16.92 -3.40 -0.61
N ARG A 21 -16.11 -3.83 -1.59
CA ARG A 21 -16.31 -3.48 -3.01
C ARG A 21 -17.61 -4.04 -3.57
N ALA A 22 -17.97 -5.28 -3.22
CA ALA A 22 -19.17 -5.96 -3.71
C ALA A 22 -20.49 -5.39 -3.17
N ASP A 23 -20.46 -4.66 -2.05
CA ASP A 23 -21.65 -4.05 -1.45
C ASP A 23 -22.23 -2.92 -2.34
N PRO A 24 -23.49 -3.01 -2.80
CA PRO A 24 -24.09 -2.01 -3.70
C PRO A 24 -24.55 -0.73 -2.98
N ARG A 25 -24.50 -0.67 -1.64
CA ARG A 25 -25.02 0.48 -0.88
C ARG A 25 -24.22 1.76 -1.20
N PRO A 26 -24.86 2.89 -1.58
CA PRO A 26 -24.17 4.11 -2.00
C PRO A 26 -23.52 4.89 -0.84
N GLY A 27 -23.92 4.61 0.40
CA GLY A 27 -23.38 5.26 1.61
C GLY A 27 -22.52 4.34 2.48
N LYS A 28 -21.97 3.26 1.92
CA LYS A 28 -21.09 2.35 2.65
C LYS A 28 -19.81 3.08 3.10
N VAL A 29 -19.32 2.72 4.29
CA VAL A 29 -18.11 3.31 4.90
C VAL A 29 -17.13 2.18 5.19
N ASP A 30 -15.86 2.39 4.82
CA ASP A 30 -14.77 1.46 5.11
C ASP A 30 -13.86 2.06 6.19
N LEU A 31 -13.93 1.47 7.40
CA LEU A 31 -13.03 1.75 8.53
C LEU A 31 -12.07 0.58 8.80
N GLY A 32 -12.04 -0.43 7.92
CA GLY A 32 -11.19 -1.61 8.09
C GLY A 32 -9.76 -1.40 7.59
N VAL A 33 -9.52 -0.39 6.76
CA VAL A 33 -8.19 -0.07 6.26
C VAL A 33 -7.39 0.70 7.31
N GLY A 34 -6.34 0.08 7.84
CA GLY A 34 -5.45 0.66 8.86
C GLY A 34 -4.46 1.71 8.34
N VAL A 35 -4.78 2.44 7.28
CA VAL A 35 -3.92 3.51 6.73
C VAL A 35 -4.60 4.85 6.85
N TYR A 36 -3.81 5.91 7.04
CA TYR A 36 -4.33 7.26 7.02
C TYR A 36 -4.98 7.59 5.67
N LYS A 37 -6.17 8.18 5.76
CA LYS A 37 -6.88 8.77 4.63
C LYS A 37 -7.11 10.25 4.91
N ASP A 38 -6.86 11.09 3.92
CA ASP A 38 -7.24 12.49 3.97
C ASP A 38 -8.75 12.67 3.78
N ARG A 39 -9.20 13.94 3.79
CA ARG A 39 -10.61 14.32 3.62
C ARG A 39 -11.24 13.83 2.30
N ASP A 40 -10.42 13.56 1.29
CA ASP A 40 -10.84 13.12 -0.03
C ASP A 40 -10.77 11.57 -0.15
N GLY A 41 -10.50 10.87 0.96
CA GLY A 41 -10.40 9.41 1.05
C GLY A 41 -9.10 8.81 0.51
N LYS A 42 -8.10 9.66 0.20
CA LYS A 42 -6.82 9.26 -0.40
C LYS A 42 -5.76 9.09 0.67
N THR A 43 -4.71 8.33 0.35
CA THR A 43 -3.52 8.22 1.20
C THR A 43 -2.44 9.14 0.61
N PRO A 44 -2.28 10.38 1.11
CA PRO A 44 -1.42 11.35 0.48
C PRO A 44 0.07 11.04 0.75
N VAL A 45 0.89 11.21 -0.28
CA VAL A 45 2.36 11.30 -0.10
C VAL A 45 2.69 12.70 0.40
N MET A 46 3.36 12.79 1.55
CA MET A 46 3.73 14.06 2.19
C MET A 46 4.63 14.91 1.30
N ARG A 47 4.49 16.25 1.40
CA ARG A 47 5.27 17.21 0.60
C ARG A 47 6.78 17.00 0.74
N ALA A 48 7.26 16.79 1.97
CA ALA A 48 8.66 16.54 2.25
C ALA A 48 9.18 15.26 1.58
N MET A 49 8.38 14.18 1.57
CA MET A 49 8.74 12.92 0.92
C MET A 49 8.87 13.09 -0.60
N ARG A 50 7.90 13.77 -1.24
CA ARG A 50 7.96 14.05 -2.68
C ARG A 50 9.21 14.85 -3.07
N GLU A 51 9.55 15.85 -2.26
CA GLU A 51 10.74 16.67 -2.51
C GLU A 51 12.04 15.87 -2.28
N ALA A 52 12.09 15.01 -1.27
CA ALA A 52 13.22 14.13 -1.03
C ALA A 52 13.43 13.15 -2.20
N GLU A 53 12.36 12.52 -2.69
CA GLU A 53 12.39 11.65 -3.86
C GLU A 53 12.91 12.38 -5.10
N ARG A 54 12.44 13.62 -5.33
CA ARG A 54 12.89 14.46 -6.45
C ARG A 54 14.39 14.73 -6.37
N ARG A 55 14.91 15.08 -5.18
CA ARG A 55 16.35 15.32 -4.97
C ARG A 55 17.17 14.07 -5.20
N LEU A 56 16.74 12.95 -4.61
CA LEU A 56 17.42 11.66 -4.80
C LEU A 56 17.46 11.26 -6.26
N LEU A 57 16.35 11.40 -7.00
CA LEU A 57 16.33 11.11 -8.43
C LEU A 57 17.32 11.96 -9.23
N GLN A 58 17.53 13.22 -8.83
CA GLN A 58 18.43 14.15 -9.50
C GLN A 58 19.90 13.94 -9.17
N SER A 59 20.23 13.51 -7.95
CA SER A 59 21.62 13.49 -7.46
C SER A 59 22.19 12.09 -7.22
N GLN A 60 21.39 11.03 -7.36
CA GLN A 60 21.84 9.68 -7.02
C GLN A 60 22.59 9.05 -8.17
N ASP A 61 23.90 8.85 -7.98
CA ASP A 61 24.77 8.20 -8.97
C ASP A 61 24.62 6.67 -9.00
N THR A 62 24.22 6.06 -7.87
CA THR A 62 24.03 4.60 -7.79
C THR A 62 22.94 4.19 -6.79
N LYS A 63 22.29 3.07 -7.08
CA LYS A 63 21.34 2.38 -6.19
C LYS A 63 22.00 1.24 -5.39
N THR A 64 23.31 1.05 -5.51
CA THR A 64 24.06 0.01 -4.80
C THR A 64 23.91 0.18 -3.29
N TYR A 65 23.76 -0.93 -2.58
CA TYR A 65 23.75 -0.94 -1.11
C TYR A 65 25.07 -0.41 -0.55
N LEU A 66 24.98 0.45 0.47
CA LEU A 66 26.12 0.75 1.33
C LEU A 66 26.31 -0.46 2.25
N GLY A 67 27.19 -1.37 1.88
CA GLY A 67 27.69 -2.40 2.80
C GLY A 67 28.65 -1.74 3.78
N LEU A 68 28.16 -1.43 4.98
CA LEU A 68 29.00 -1.13 6.14
C LEU A 68 29.37 -2.44 6.84
#